data_AF-A0A8S3UJ45-F1
#
_entry.id   AF-A0A8S3UJ45-F1
#
_cell.length_a   1.000
_cell.length_b   1.000
_cell.length_c   1.000
_cell.angle_alpha   90.00
_cell.angle_beta   90.00
_cell.angle_gamma   90.00
#
_symmetry.space_group_name_H-M   'P 1'
#
loop_
_entity.id
_entity.type
_entity.pdbx_description
1 polymer ?
#
loop_
_entity_poly.entity_id
_entity_poly.type
_entity_poly.pdbx_seq_one_letter_code
_entity_poly.pdbx_strand_id
1 'polypeptide(L)'
;MDNIHVIIIINYIVVALMAAYVIVNERRLQETHDRTVQYIDGVVKNMTMNMNNEIRRISNEQISKKVSFLDIYIEDRRNPSGEYIIYQREHAVRVYCSFEGDYGFTFISRKSAEATIDVNALYSTRDFAKIRVLHPTGWQTEALVENLLSFQNLSKLFFAMNSHENYKGPSAANSGLHPYLFLGFLPIELAKNQNSQGYRVKDMDFQYPNCDGNPNSYITFFFNPKLSSPGETGSTNIFMTRWITSSLAIDYPKYMDSSFYMDWEMHMGGCGGFLTSSALNTKASLGLPFGKFLDLSSLPKLPGSSSSNPHTGPRTTLH
;
A
#
# COMPACT_ATOMS: atom_id res chain seq x y z
N MET A 1 -106.12 -14.32 26.58
CA MET A 1 -105.34 -13.62 25.53
C MET A 1 -103.85 -13.92 25.77
N ASP A 2 -103.47 -15.20 25.92
CA ASP A 2 -102.23 -15.54 26.64
C ASP A 2 -101.17 -16.24 25.78
N ASN A 3 -101.52 -16.75 24.59
CA ASN A 3 -100.54 -17.44 23.73
C ASN A 3 -99.71 -16.49 22.85
N ILE A 4 -100.20 -15.29 22.52
CA ILE A 4 -99.50 -14.34 21.65
C ILE A 4 -98.29 -13.73 22.36
N HIS A 5 -98.42 -13.40 23.66
CA HIS A 5 -97.32 -12.86 24.45
C HIS A 5 -96.19 -13.87 24.64
N VAL A 6 -96.51 -15.15 24.84
CA VAL A 6 -95.50 -16.21 24.96
C VAL A 6 -94.72 -16.40 23.65
N ILE A 7 -95.40 -16.37 22.51
CA ILE A 7 -94.74 -16.48 21.19
C ILE A 7 -93.82 -15.28 20.92
N ILE A 8 -94.24 -14.06 21.27
CA ILE A 8 -93.42 -12.86 21.10
C ILE A 8 -92.16 -12.93 21.98
N ILE A 9 -92.29 -13.37 23.24
CA ILE A 9 -91.16 -13.52 24.17
C ILE A 9 -90.17 -14.58 23.66
N ILE A 10 -90.67 -15.73 23.20
CA ILE A 10 -89.82 -16.80 22.65
C ILE A 10 -89.06 -16.31 21.41
N ASN A 11 -89.73 -15.62 20.49
CA ASN A 11 -89.08 -15.06 19.31
C ASN A 11 -88.00 -14.03 19.68
N TYR A 12 -88.24 -13.19 20.69
CA TYR A 12 -87.26 -12.21 21.15
C TYR A 12 -86.03 -12.89 21.76
N ILE A 13 -86.23 -13.96 22.54
CA ILE A 13 -85.13 -14.76 23.12
C ILE A 13 -84.31 -15.43 22.02
N VAL A 14 -84.96 -16.03 21.01
CA VAL A 14 -84.27 -16.69 19.89
C VAL A 14 -83.43 -15.68 19.09
N VAL A 15 -83.97 -14.49 18.80
CA VAL A 15 -83.23 -13.43 18.09
C VAL A 15 -82.06 -12.93 18.93
N ALA A 16 -82.24 -12.74 20.25
CA ALA A 16 -81.16 -12.33 21.14
C ALA A 16 -80.04 -13.37 21.23
N LEU A 17 -80.37 -14.66 21.27
CA LEU A 17 -79.40 -15.75 21.26
C LEU A 17 -78.63 -15.85 19.94
N MET A 18 -79.32 -15.67 18.80
CA MET A 18 -78.68 -15.64 17.48
C MET A 18 -77.72 -14.45 17.35
N ALA A 19 -78.13 -13.26 17.81
CA ALA A 19 -77.26 -12.08 17.82
C ALA A 19 -76.03 -12.28 18.73
N ALA A 20 -76.22 -12.84 19.93
CA ALA A 20 -75.11 -13.16 20.83
C ALA A 20 -74.15 -14.20 20.22
N TYR A 21 -74.67 -15.22 19.54
CA TYR A 21 -73.88 -16.23 18.85
C TYR A 21 -73.02 -15.63 17.72
N VAL A 22 -73.59 -14.74 16.91
CA VAL A 22 -72.86 -14.03 15.84
C VAL A 22 -71.74 -13.18 16.43
N ILE A 23 -72.02 -12.38 17.47
CA ILE A 23 -71.02 -11.50 18.11
C ILE A 23 -69.86 -12.32 18.71
N VAL A 24 -70.15 -13.44 19.37
CA VAL A 24 -69.11 -14.32 19.94
C VAL A 24 -68.24 -14.94 18.85
N ASN A 25 -68.82 -15.36 17.73
CA ASN A 25 -68.07 -15.92 16.61
C ASN A 25 -67.22 -14.88 15.88
N GLU A 26 -67.73 -13.66 15.65
CA GLU A 26 -66.95 -12.57 15.06
C GLU A 26 -65.75 -12.22 15.93
N ARG A 27 -65.94 -12.14 17.26
CA ARG A 27 -64.84 -11.87 18.20
C ARG A 27 -63.77 -12.96 18.16
N ARG A 28 -64.16 -14.24 18.09
CA ARG A 28 -63.22 -15.36 17.94
C ARG A 28 -62.46 -15.30 16.61
N LEU A 29 -63.12 -14.89 15.53
CA LEU A 29 -62.48 -14.73 14.22
C LEU A 29 -61.44 -13.61 14.27
N GLN A 30 -61.78 -12.48 14.91
CA GLN A 30 -60.88 -11.34 15.07
C GLN A 30 -59.66 -11.70 15.94
N GLU A 31 -59.86 -12.40 17.07
CA GLU A 31 -58.76 -12.86 17.92
C GLU A 31 -57.83 -13.84 17.18
N THR A 32 -58.38 -14.67 16.29
CA THR A 32 -57.60 -15.57 15.45
C THR A 32 -56.79 -14.79 14.42
N HIS A 33 -57.41 -13.81 13.76
CA HIS A 33 -56.75 -12.93 12.81
C HIS A 33 -55.60 -12.15 13.45
N ASP A 34 -55.82 -11.53 14.61
CA ASP A 34 -54.82 -10.75 15.32
C ASP A 34 -53.61 -11.62 15.75
N ARG A 35 -53.86 -12.85 16.20
CA ARG A 35 -52.79 -13.82 16.51
C ARG A 35 -51.99 -14.21 15.26
N THR A 36 -52.66 -14.43 14.14
CA THR A 36 -51.98 -14.74 12.87
C THR A 36 -51.14 -13.56 12.38
N VAL A 37 -51.65 -12.33 12.47
CA VAL A 37 -50.91 -11.11 12.12
C VAL A 37 -49.67 -10.93 13.00
N GLN A 38 -49.80 -11.11 14.32
CA GLN A 38 -48.66 -11.03 15.24
C GLN A 38 -47.59 -12.09 14.95
N TYR A 39 -48.02 -13.32 14.63
CA TYR A 39 -47.09 -14.38 14.25
C TYR A 39 -46.32 -14.04 12.96
N ILE A 40 -47.02 -13.55 11.94
CA ILE A 40 -46.41 -13.14 10.66
C ILE A 40 -45.43 -11.97 10.88
N ASP A 41 -45.80 -10.95 11.65
CA ASP A 41 -44.92 -9.81 11.96
C ASP A 41 -43.64 -10.27 12.69
N GLY A 42 -43.76 -11.22 13.61
CA GLY A 42 -42.62 -11.84 14.29
C GLY A 42 -41.68 -12.57 13.32
N VAL A 43 -42.23 -13.33 12.37
CA VAL A 43 -41.46 -14.03 11.33
C VAL A 43 -40.75 -13.04 10.41
N VAL A 44 -41.45 -12.00 9.94
CA VAL A 44 -40.89 -10.98 9.05
C VAL A 44 -39.76 -10.20 9.73
N LYS A 45 -39.92 -9.82 11.01
CA LYS A 45 -38.85 -9.16 11.79
C LYS A 45 -37.61 -10.05 11.92
N ASN A 46 -37.79 -11.34 12.20
CA ASN A 46 -36.68 -12.29 12.31
C ASN A 46 -35.96 -12.48 10.97
N MET A 47 -36.71 -12.63 9.87
CA MET A 47 -36.14 -12.71 8.51
C MET A 47 -35.35 -11.44 8.14
N THR A 48 -35.90 -10.26 8.46
CA THR A 48 -35.24 -8.97 8.21
C THR A 48 -33.94 -8.84 9.00
N MET A 49 -33.95 -9.26 10.27
CA MET A 49 -32.75 -9.25 11.12
C MET A 49 -31.67 -10.20 10.58
N ASN A 50 -32.05 -11.42 10.18
CA ASN A 50 -31.12 -12.40 9.58
C ASN A 50 -30.56 -11.90 8.25
N MET A 51 -31.39 -11.34 7.38
CA MET A 51 -30.96 -10.78 6.11
C MET A 51 -29.99 -9.59 6.32
N ASN A 52 -30.27 -8.70 7.28
CA ASN A 52 -29.37 -7.59 7.61
C ASN A 52 -28.02 -8.08 8.19
N ASN A 53 -28.04 -9.13 9.01
CA ASN A 53 -26.82 -9.74 9.52
C ASN A 53 -26.00 -10.39 8.40
N GLU A 54 -26.65 -11.04 7.44
CA GLU A 54 -25.98 -11.66 6.30
C GLU A 54 -25.46 -10.61 5.31
N ILE A 55 -26.19 -9.52 5.07
CA ILE A 55 -25.71 -8.36 4.30
C ILE A 55 -24.47 -7.76 4.97
N ARG A 56 -24.47 -7.60 6.30
CA ARG A 56 -23.28 -7.13 7.06
C ARG A 56 -22.12 -8.12 6.94
N ARG A 57 -22.39 -9.44 7.01
CA ARG A 57 -21.39 -10.49 6.85
C ARG A 57 -20.75 -10.41 5.46
N ILE A 58 -21.56 -10.38 4.41
CA ILE A 58 -21.11 -10.27 3.00
C ILE A 58 -20.36 -8.95 2.77
N SER A 59 -20.86 -7.84 3.30
CA SER A 59 -20.19 -6.54 3.19
C SER A 59 -18.83 -6.55 3.88
N ASN A 60 -18.71 -7.12 5.08
CA ASN A 60 -17.43 -7.24 5.78
C ASN A 60 -16.48 -8.21 5.07
N GLU A 61 -17.00 -9.28 4.47
CA GLU A 61 -16.23 -10.28 3.72
C GLU A 61 -15.74 -9.71 2.37
N GLN A 62 -16.52 -8.83 1.72
CA GLN A 62 -16.07 -8.08 0.54
C GLN A 62 -15.10 -6.94 0.89
N ILE A 63 -15.30 -6.23 2.00
CA ILE A 63 -14.33 -5.24 2.52
C ILE A 63 -13.00 -5.92 2.91
N SER A 64 -13.00 -7.22 3.23
CA SER A 64 -11.81 -8.03 3.52
C SER A 64 -11.03 -8.45 2.26
N LYS A 65 -11.61 -8.39 1.05
CA LYS A 65 -10.94 -8.73 -0.21
C LYS A 65 -10.43 -7.49 -0.96
N LYS A 66 -9.63 -6.64 -0.30
CA LYS A 66 -8.98 -5.51 -0.97
C LYS A 66 -7.75 -5.98 -1.74
N VAL A 67 -7.82 -5.86 -3.08
CA VAL A 67 -6.84 -6.39 -4.04
C VAL A 67 -5.63 -5.46 -4.19
N SER A 68 -5.80 -4.16 -3.95
CA SER A 68 -4.72 -3.18 -4.01
C SER A 68 -4.97 -2.00 -3.07
N PHE A 69 -3.91 -1.24 -2.74
CA PHE A 69 -4.08 -0.02 -1.96
C PHE A 69 -4.61 1.15 -2.78
N LEU A 70 -4.57 1.06 -4.12
CA LEU A 70 -5.33 1.98 -4.98
C LEU A 70 -6.81 1.98 -4.56
N ASP A 71 -7.34 0.80 -4.19
CA ASP A 71 -8.72 0.65 -3.73
C ASP A 71 -8.95 1.32 -2.36
N ILE A 72 -7.99 1.19 -1.42
CA ILE A 72 -8.06 1.83 -0.09
C ILE A 72 -7.96 3.36 -0.20
N TYR A 73 -7.08 3.86 -1.05
CA TYR A 73 -6.87 5.29 -1.29
C TYR A 73 -8.07 5.94 -1.99
N ILE A 74 -8.73 5.24 -2.92
CA ILE A 74 -9.93 5.75 -3.61
C ILE A 74 -11.16 5.79 -2.69
N GLU A 75 -11.32 4.81 -1.79
CA GLU A 75 -12.50 4.70 -0.93
C GLU A 75 -12.52 5.67 0.24
N ASP A 76 -11.38 5.95 0.88
CA ASP A 76 -11.33 6.90 2.01
C ASP A 76 -9.99 7.65 2.10
N ARG A 77 -10.00 8.91 1.65
CA ARG A 77 -8.86 9.84 1.72
C ARG A 77 -8.47 10.25 3.14
N ARG A 78 -9.18 9.78 4.18
CA ARG A 78 -8.89 10.11 5.59
C ARG A 78 -8.11 9.03 6.32
N ASN A 79 -7.73 7.94 5.64
CA ASN A 79 -6.94 6.89 6.27
C ASN A 79 -5.59 7.43 6.76
N PRO A 80 -5.23 7.22 8.04
CA PRO A 80 -3.96 7.68 8.58
C PRO A 80 -2.78 6.85 8.02
N SER A 81 -1.58 7.42 8.03
CA SER A 81 -0.37 6.61 7.75
C SER A 81 -0.22 5.53 8.82
N GLY A 82 0.20 4.33 8.43
CA GLY A 82 0.28 3.21 9.35
C GLY A 82 0.43 1.85 8.69
N GLU A 83 0.37 0.81 9.51
CA GLU A 83 0.42 -0.58 9.06
C GLU A 83 -0.96 -1.09 8.65
N TYR A 84 -0.99 -1.85 7.56
CA TYR A 84 -2.19 -2.45 6.99
C TYR A 84 -1.92 -3.89 6.57
N ILE A 85 -3.00 -4.66 6.43
CA ILE A 85 -3.00 -5.95 5.74
C ILE A 85 -3.84 -5.79 4.48
N ILE A 86 -3.24 -6.11 3.32
CA ILE A 86 -3.94 -6.19 2.04
C ILE A 86 -3.96 -7.64 1.57
N TYR A 87 -4.90 -8.02 0.71
CA TYR A 87 -5.03 -9.40 0.24
C TYR A 87 -4.79 -9.48 -1.26
N GLN A 88 -3.74 -10.19 -1.67
CA GLN A 88 -3.45 -10.46 -3.07
C GLN A 88 -3.56 -11.95 -3.35
N ARG A 89 -4.46 -12.33 -4.28
CA ARG A 89 -4.67 -13.73 -4.70
C ARG A 89 -4.67 -14.71 -3.52
N GLU A 90 -5.43 -14.37 -2.47
CA GLU A 90 -5.60 -15.12 -1.20
C GLU A 90 -4.48 -15.03 -0.16
N HIS A 91 -3.36 -14.34 -0.45
CA HIS A 91 -2.30 -14.11 0.52
C HIS A 91 -2.44 -12.75 1.23
N ALA A 92 -2.31 -12.78 2.56
CA ALA A 92 -2.21 -11.58 3.37
C ALA A 92 -0.80 -10.95 3.22
N VAL A 93 -0.76 -9.71 2.76
CA VAL A 93 0.47 -8.92 2.63
C VAL A 93 0.43 -7.79 3.66
N ARG A 94 1.41 -7.78 4.57
CA ARG A 94 1.59 -6.71 5.55
C ARG A 94 2.35 -5.58 4.88
N VAL A 95 1.74 -4.40 4.89
CA VAL A 95 2.30 -3.19 4.30
C VAL A 95 2.28 -2.04 5.31
N TYR A 96 3.14 -1.05 5.11
CA TYR A 96 3.03 0.26 5.75
C TYR A 96 2.71 1.27 4.65
N CYS A 97 1.71 2.11 4.89
CA CYS A 97 1.28 3.15 3.98
C CYS A 97 1.63 4.51 4.55
N SER A 98 2.45 5.26 3.84
CA SER A 98 2.77 6.66 4.15
C SER A 98 1.97 7.56 3.24
N PHE A 99 1.01 8.31 3.77
CA PHE A 99 0.18 9.24 3.01
C PHE A 99 0.76 10.65 3.02
N GLU A 100 0.77 11.29 1.86
CA GLU A 100 1.29 12.63 1.59
C GLU A 100 0.26 13.43 0.78
N GLY A 101 -0.88 13.70 1.41
CA GLY A 101 -1.98 14.40 0.75
C GLY A 101 -2.66 13.51 -0.29
N ASP A 102 -2.51 13.87 -1.57
CA ASP A 102 -3.17 13.16 -2.68
C ASP A 102 -2.36 11.98 -3.26
N TYR A 103 -1.26 11.61 -2.60
CA TYR A 103 -0.47 10.44 -2.94
C TYR A 103 0.09 9.77 -1.70
N GLY A 104 0.79 8.66 -1.88
CA GLY A 104 1.50 7.99 -0.79
C GLY A 104 2.48 6.94 -1.27
N PHE A 105 3.06 6.22 -0.32
CA PHE A 105 4.03 5.15 -0.56
C PHE A 105 3.65 3.87 0.19
N THR A 106 3.71 2.75 -0.51
CA THR A 106 3.52 1.42 0.06
C THR A 106 4.87 0.78 0.32
N PHE A 107 5.15 0.44 1.57
CA PHE A 107 6.32 -0.32 1.99
C PHE A 107 5.89 -1.73 2.35
N ILE A 108 6.58 -2.75 1.84
CA ILE A 108 6.23 -4.15 2.07
C ILE A 108 7.01 -4.69 3.27
N SER A 109 6.37 -5.41 4.18
CA SER A 109 7.06 -6.05 5.30
C SER A 109 7.78 -7.32 4.86
N ARG A 110 8.96 -7.59 5.43
CA ARG A 110 9.66 -8.89 5.28
C ARG A 110 8.82 -10.07 5.78
N LYS A 111 7.83 -9.82 6.66
CA LYS A 111 6.86 -10.83 7.12
C LYS A 111 5.96 -11.34 6.00
N SER A 112 5.97 -10.70 4.83
CA SER A 112 5.25 -11.13 3.63
C SER A 112 6.13 -11.84 2.61
N ALA A 113 7.31 -12.33 3.02
CA ALA A 113 8.21 -13.08 2.14
C ALA A 113 7.55 -14.32 1.50
N GLU A 114 6.61 -14.96 2.18
CA GLU A 114 5.93 -16.17 1.67
C GLU A 114 4.72 -15.84 0.77
N ALA A 115 4.31 -14.57 0.71
CA ALA A 115 3.18 -14.16 -0.10
C ALA A 115 3.58 -14.02 -1.58
N THR A 116 2.69 -14.43 -2.48
CA THR A 116 2.81 -14.07 -3.90
C THR A 116 2.34 -12.63 -4.08
N ILE A 117 3.29 -11.71 -4.30
CA ILE A 117 3.00 -10.27 -4.41
C ILE A 117 3.13 -9.81 -5.87
N ASP A 118 2.03 -9.33 -6.43
CA ASP A 118 1.98 -8.53 -7.65
C ASP A 118 2.32 -7.08 -7.33
N VAL A 119 3.57 -6.70 -7.60
CA VAL A 119 4.08 -5.34 -7.38
C VAL A 119 3.35 -4.32 -8.24
N ASN A 120 2.85 -4.70 -9.42
CA ASN A 120 2.19 -3.77 -10.33
C ASN A 120 0.87 -3.24 -9.77
N ALA A 121 0.26 -3.94 -8.81
CA ALA A 121 -0.91 -3.48 -8.10
C ALA A 121 -0.59 -2.45 -7.00
N LEU A 122 0.68 -2.20 -6.68
CA LEU A 122 1.09 -1.40 -5.50
C LEU A 122 1.58 0.01 -5.84
N TYR A 123 1.69 0.37 -7.12
CA TYR A 123 2.09 1.71 -7.54
C TYR A 123 1.21 2.25 -8.67
N SER A 124 1.16 3.58 -8.81
CA SER A 124 0.50 4.27 -9.93
C SER A 124 1.47 5.05 -10.82
N THR A 125 2.73 5.20 -10.42
CA THR A 125 3.80 5.77 -11.26
C THR A 125 5.11 5.02 -11.08
N ARG A 126 6.02 5.20 -12.04
CA ARG A 126 7.40 4.71 -12.04
C ARG A 126 8.42 5.85 -12.17
N ASP A 127 8.00 7.10 -12.00
CA ASP A 127 8.88 8.26 -12.14
C ASP A 127 9.87 8.39 -10.98
N PHE A 128 9.45 7.99 -9.79
CA PHE A 128 10.24 8.07 -8.56
C PHE A 128 9.89 6.92 -7.62
N ALA A 129 10.69 6.76 -6.58
CA ALA A 129 10.38 5.90 -5.44
C ALA A 129 10.84 6.56 -4.14
N LYS A 130 10.34 6.08 -3.01
CA LYS A 130 10.85 6.48 -1.69
C LYS A 130 11.72 5.37 -1.15
N ILE A 131 12.89 5.69 -0.62
CA ILE A 131 13.68 4.74 0.16
C ILE A 131 13.73 5.22 1.60
N ARG A 132 13.34 4.34 2.53
CA ARG A 132 13.52 4.54 3.97
C ARG A 132 14.72 3.78 4.46
N VAL A 133 15.52 4.38 5.34
CA VAL A 133 16.71 3.77 5.94
C VAL A 133 16.53 3.65 7.44
N LEU A 134 16.83 2.47 7.98
CA LEU A 134 17.03 2.24 9.39
C LEU A 134 18.52 2.21 9.68
N HIS A 135 18.96 3.16 10.50
CA HIS A 135 20.37 3.30 10.88
C HIS A 135 20.70 2.46 12.13
N PRO A 136 21.98 2.15 12.39
CA PRO A 136 22.40 1.36 13.55
C PRO A 136 21.91 1.89 14.90
N THR A 137 21.76 3.20 15.03
CA THR A 137 21.31 3.86 16.28
C THR A 137 19.78 3.89 16.40
N GLY A 138 19.04 3.35 15.44
CA GLY A 138 17.58 3.19 15.48
C GLY A 138 16.76 4.36 14.89
N TRP A 139 17.39 5.48 14.55
CA TRP A 139 16.73 6.55 13.80
C TRP A 139 16.44 6.14 12.36
N GLN A 140 15.39 6.74 11.81
CA GLN A 140 14.91 6.45 10.47
C GLN A 140 14.97 7.69 9.60
N THR A 141 15.39 7.51 8.36
CA THR A 141 15.42 8.58 7.36
C THR A 141 14.73 8.17 6.08
N GLU A 142 14.37 9.15 5.25
CA GLU A 142 13.80 8.91 3.92
C GLU A 142 14.38 9.80 2.84
N ALA A 143 14.45 9.25 1.62
CA ALA A 143 14.84 9.96 0.42
C ALA A 143 13.91 9.59 -0.74
N LEU A 144 13.59 10.57 -1.58
CA LEU A 144 13.02 10.30 -2.90
C LEU A 144 14.16 10.05 -3.88
N VAL A 145 14.02 9.00 -4.67
CA VAL A 145 14.96 8.61 -5.71
C VAL A 145 14.27 8.63 -7.07
N GLU A 146 14.98 9.13 -8.06
CA GLU A 146 14.53 9.26 -9.45
C GLU A 146 15.63 8.81 -10.40
N ASN A 147 15.28 8.57 -11.66
CA ASN A 147 16.28 8.56 -12.73
C ASN A 147 16.94 9.95 -12.84
N LEU A 148 18.22 9.98 -13.26
CA LEU A 148 18.88 11.23 -13.63
C LEU A 148 18.02 12.00 -14.63
N LEU A 149 18.09 13.33 -14.58
CA LEU A 149 17.26 14.19 -15.40
C LEU A 149 17.40 13.87 -16.91
N SER A 150 18.62 13.52 -17.35
CA SER A 150 18.91 13.13 -18.73
C SER A 150 18.22 11.83 -19.18
N PHE A 151 17.75 10.99 -18.25
CA PHE A 151 17.10 9.71 -18.54
C PHE A 151 15.59 9.70 -18.24
N GLN A 152 15.03 10.72 -17.58
CA GLN A 152 13.60 10.72 -17.18
C GLN A 152 12.61 10.61 -18.36
N ASN A 153 13.03 11.05 -19.56
CA ASN A 153 12.27 10.93 -20.81
C ASN A 153 12.60 9.67 -21.62
N LEU A 154 13.63 8.91 -21.23
CA LEU A 154 14.12 7.72 -21.94
C LEU A 154 13.70 6.42 -21.23
N SER A 155 13.67 6.42 -19.91
CA SER A 155 13.24 5.28 -19.11
C SER A 155 12.58 5.71 -17.81
N LYS A 156 11.73 4.81 -17.29
CA LYS A 156 11.13 4.90 -15.96
C LYS A 156 11.83 3.92 -15.02
N LEU A 157 11.68 4.13 -13.71
CA LEU A 157 12.14 3.16 -12.73
C LEU A 157 11.43 1.83 -12.93
N PHE A 158 12.10 0.74 -12.61
CA PHE A 158 11.54 -0.60 -12.68
C PHE A 158 11.40 -1.19 -11.28
N PHE A 159 10.19 -1.64 -10.95
CA PHE A 159 9.88 -2.32 -9.70
C PHE A 159 9.42 -3.75 -9.99
N ALA A 160 10.00 -4.73 -9.31
CA ALA A 160 9.55 -6.11 -9.43
C ALA A 160 9.89 -6.96 -8.20
N MET A 161 9.03 -7.93 -7.88
CA MET A 161 9.38 -9.01 -6.95
C MET A 161 10.10 -10.12 -7.72
N ASN A 162 11.27 -10.54 -7.22
CA ASN A 162 12.03 -11.69 -7.73
C ASN A 162 12.31 -11.67 -9.24
N SER A 163 12.33 -10.49 -9.85
CA SER A 163 12.57 -10.31 -11.27
C SER A 163 13.38 -9.04 -11.51
N HIS A 164 14.13 -9.05 -12.61
CA HIS A 164 14.97 -7.97 -13.10
C HIS A 164 14.94 -8.00 -14.64
N GLU A 165 13.77 -8.25 -15.23
CA GLU A 165 13.61 -8.38 -16.68
C GLU A 165 14.11 -7.14 -17.43
N ASN A 166 15.02 -7.32 -18.38
CA ASN A 166 15.73 -6.25 -19.12
C ASN A 166 16.69 -5.38 -18.29
N TYR A 167 16.90 -5.72 -17.01
CA TYR A 167 17.89 -5.10 -16.13
C TYR A 167 18.96 -6.13 -15.76
N LYS A 168 20.11 -5.67 -15.26
CA LYS A 168 21.03 -6.57 -14.58
C LYS A 168 20.50 -6.91 -13.20
N GLY A 169 20.51 -8.20 -12.91
CA GLY A 169 20.03 -8.75 -11.66
C GLY A 169 21.06 -8.67 -10.54
N PRO A 170 20.65 -9.09 -9.34
CA PRO A 170 21.51 -9.07 -8.17
C PRO A 170 22.82 -9.85 -8.36
N SER A 171 23.85 -9.48 -7.58
CA SER A 171 25.14 -10.17 -7.59
C SER A 171 24.97 -11.67 -7.32
N ALA A 172 25.76 -12.50 -7.99
CA ALA A 172 25.75 -13.95 -7.77
C ALA A 172 26.05 -14.31 -6.30
N ALA A 173 26.87 -13.51 -5.61
CA ALA A 173 27.16 -13.66 -4.19
C ALA A 173 25.92 -13.50 -3.30
N ASN A 174 24.89 -12.81 -3.80
CA ASN A 174 23.62 -12.54 -3.12
C ASN A 174 22.43 -13.30 -3.74
N SER A 175 22.69 -14.23 -4.65
CA SER A 175 21.65 -15.04 -5.32
C SER A 175 20.84 -15.92 -4.36
N GLY A 176 21.33 -16.17 -3.14
CA GLY A 176 20.60 -16.92 -2.11
C GLY A 176 19.59 -16.09 -1.30
N LEU A 177 19.59 -14.76 -1.43
CA LEU A 177 18.86 -13.84 -0.53
C LEU A 177 17.40 -13.60 -0.94
N HIS A 178 16.72 -14.61 -1.49
CA HIS A 178 15.34 -14.51 -1.91
C HIS A 178 14.34 -14.58 -0.74
N PRO A 179 13.11 -14.03 -0.91
CA PRO A 179 12.70 -13.21 -2.04
C PRO A 179 13.24 -11.79 -1.95
N TYR A 180 13.18 -11.04 -3.04
CA TYR A 180 13.61 -9.65 -3.07
C TYR A 180 12.65 -8.74 -3.84
N LEU A 181 12.70 -7.47 -3.50
CA LEU A 181 12.10 -6.37 -4.26
C LEU A 181 13.22 -5.62 -4.98
N PHE A 182 13.08 -5.46 -6.29
CA PHE A 182 14.09 -4.88 -7.16
C PHE A 182 13.70 -3.45 -7.57
N LEU A 183 14.67 -2.54 -7.53
CA LEU A 183 14.60 -1.18 -8.06
C LEU A 183 15.64 -1.01 -9.17
N GLY A 184 15.22 -1.00 -10.42
CA GLY A 184 16.07 -0.69 -11.57
C GLY A 184 15.98 0.78 -11.97
N PHE A 185 17.12 1.43 -12.24
CA PHE A 185 17.18 2.79 -12.77
C PHE A 185 17.24 2.79 -14.30
N LEU A 186 18.25 2.12 -14.86
CA LEU A 186 18.46 2.04 -16.31
C LEU A 186 18.39 0.59 -16.84
N PRO A 187 17.58 0.31 -17.88
CA PRO A 187 17.59 -0.98 -18.54
C PRO A 187 18.93 -1.22 -19.26
N ILE A 188 19.27 -2.48 -19.51
CA ILE A 188 20.54 -2.91 -20.09
C ILE A 188 20.86 -2.17 -21.40
N GLU A 189 19.85 -1.92 -22.22
CA GLU A 189 19.99 -1.25 -23.52
C GLU A 189 20.49 0.20 -23.41
N LEU A 190 20.14 0.91 -22.33
CA LEU A 190 20.62 2.26 -22.05
C LEU A 190 21.90 2.23 -21.23
N ALA A 191 21.98 1.31 -20.26
CA ALA A 191 23.07 1.24 -19.31
C ALA A 191 24.39 0.74 -19.93
N LYS A 192 24.39 0.05 -21.07
CA LYS A 192 25.64 -0.44 -21.70
C LYS A 192 26.42 0.60 -22.51
N ASN A 193 25.87 1.80 -22.70
CA ASN A 193 26.36 2.77 -23.70
C ASN A 193 27.52 3.68 -23.21
N GLN A 194 28.29 3.24 -22.21
CA GLN A 194 29.44 3.97 -21.64
C GLN A 194 29.16 5.47 -21.34
N ASN A 195 27.96 5.76 -20.86
CA ASN A 195 27.47 7.12 -20.59
C ASN A 195 27.63 7.48 -19.09
N SER A 196 27.32 8.74 -18.76
CA SER A 196 27.15 9.17 -17.37
C SER A 196 25.86 8.59 -16.82
N GLN A 197 25.94 7.86 -15.71
CA GLN A 197 24.83 7.16 -15.06
C GLN A 197 24.73 7.54 -13.59
N GLY A 198 23.64 7.14 -12.94
CA GLY A 198 23.40 7.47 -11.55
C GLY A 198 21.92 7.60 -11.28
N TYR A 199 21.61 8.44 -10.31
CA TYR A 199 20.25 8.67 -9.84
C TYR A 199 20.14 10.06 -9.24
N ARG A 200 18.91 10.54 -9.10
CA ARG A 200 18.60 11.86 -8.56
C ARG A 200 17.98 11.73 -7.18
N VAL A 201 18.43 12.57 -6.24
CA VAL A 201 17.92 12.67 -4.87
C VAL A 201 17.88 14.12 -4.45
N LYS A 202 16.77 14.55 -3.84
CA LYS A 202 16.61 15.94 -3.35
C LYS A 202 16.93 16.96 -4.45
N ASP A 203 16.36 16.74 -5.63
CA ASP A 203 16.56 17.59 -6.79
C ASP A 203 18.01 17.74 -7.29
N MET A 204 18.91 16.82 -6.92
CA MET A 204 20.30 16.82 -7.34
C MET A 204 20.65 15.50 -8.01
N ASP A 205 21.36 15.61 -9.15
CA ASP A 205 21.85 14.47 -9.91
C ASP A 205 23.19 14.01 -9.31
N PHE A 206 23.24 12.74 -8.90
CA PHE A 206 24.46 12.10 -8.45
C PHE A 206 24.89 11.09 -9.50
N GLN A 207 26.01 11.40 -10.16
CA GLN A 207 26.43 10.70 -11.37
C GLN A 207 27.85 10.14 -11.28
N TYR A 208 28.10 9.11 -12.07
CA TYR A 208 29.39 8.48 -12.28
C TYR A 208 29.54 8.10 -13.76
N PRO A 209 30.77 8.00 -14.29
CA PRO A 209 30.98 7.50 -15.64
C PRO A 209 30.87 5.97 -15.69
N ASN A 210 30.05 5.41 -16.58
CA ASN A 210 30.13 4.00 -16.91
C ASN A 210 31.33 3.74 -17.83
N CYS A 211 32.51 3.57 -17.25
CA CYS A 211 33.77 3.52 -17.98
C CYS A 211 34.04 2.21 -18.74
N ASP A 212 33.30 1.13 -18.49
CA ASP A 212 33.50 -0.18 -19.12
C ASP A 212 32.27 -0.72 -19.87
N GLY A 213 31.13 -0.03 -19.78
CA GLY A 213 29.88 -0.46 -20.42
C GLY A 213 29.13 -1.55 -19.65
N ASN A 214 29.52 -1.84 -18.41
CA ASN A 214 28.79 -2.77 -17.56
C ASN A 214 27.40 -2.17 -17.24
N PRO A 215 26.29 -2.89 -17.53
CA PRO A 215 24.94 -2.32 -17.44
C PRO A 215 24.29 -2.44 -16.06
N ASN A 216 25.06 -2.60 -14.97
CA ASN A 216 24.51 -2.58 -13.61
C ASN A 216 23.98 -1.16 -13.26
N SER A 217 22.72 -1.07 -12.86
CA SER A 217 22.07 0.19 -12.49
C SER A 217 20.83 -0.07 -11.62
N TYR A 218 21.05 -0.51 -10.39
CA TYR A 218 19.95 -0.93 -9.51
C TYR A 218 20.25 -0.87 -8.00
N ILE A 219 19.17 -0.97 -7.21
CA ILE A 219 19.19 -1.34 -5.79
C ILE A 219 18.22 -2.52 -5.60
N THR A 220 18.62 -3.52 -4.82
CA THR A 220 17.77 -4.67 -4.48
C THR A 220 17.59 -4.77 -2.99
N PHE A 221 16.37 -5.06 -2.53
CA PHE A 221 15.97 -5.18 -1.13
C PHE A 221 15.56 -6.62 -0.83
N PHE A 222 16.34 -7.31 -0.01
CA PHE A 222 16.22 -8.74 0.27
C PHE A 222 15.36 -8.98 1.51
N PHE A 223 14.25 -9.69 1.34
CA PHE A 223 13.38 -10.09 2.45
C PHE A 223 14.07 -11.15 3.29
N ASN A 224 14.82 -12.04 2.62
CA ASN A 224 15.80 -12.94 3.21
C ASN A 224 15.31 -13.61 4.52
N PRO A 225 14.21 -14.40 4.48
CA PRO A 225 13.63 -15.04 5.66
C PRO A 225 14.59 -16.03 6.34
N LYS A 226 15.58 -16.53 5.60
CA LYS A 226 16.66 -17.39 6.13
C LYS A 226 17.74 -16.60 6.89
N LEU A 227 17.66 -15.27 6.92
CA LEU A 227 18.60 -14.39 7.61
C LEU A 227 20.06 -14.62 7.21
N SER A 228 20.30 -14.95 5.94
CA SER A 228 21.65 -15.13 5.41
C SER A 228 22.37 -13.79 5.27
N SER A 229 23.65 -13.73 5.61
CA SER A 229 24.39 -12.47 5.48
C SER A 229 24.56 -12.07 4.01
N PRO A 230 24.40 -10.78 3.66
CA PRO A 230 24.83 -10.28 2.36
C PRO A 230 26.32 -10.52 2.16
N GLY A 231 26.69 -10.84 0.92
CA GLY A 231 28.06 -10.99 0.48
C GLY A 231 28.89 -9.71 0.67
N GLU A 232 30.20 -9.88 0.48
CA GLU A 232 31.18 -8.83 0.68
C GLU A 232 30.93 -7.63 -0.23
N THR A 233 31.25 -6.44 0.29
CA THR A 233 31.19 -5.19 -0.47
C THR A 233 32.34 -5.10 -1.47
N GLY A 234 32.09 -4.51 -2.63
CA GLY A 234 33.09 -4.30 -3.67
C GLY A 234 33.68 -2.89 -3.63
N SER A 235 34.13 -2.41 -4.79
CA SER A 235 34.58 -1.02 -4.93
C SER A 235 33.46 -0.06 -4.55
N THR A 236 33.70 0.82 -3.58
CA THR A 236 32.75 1.82 -3.10
C THR A 236 33.20 3.22 -3.46
N ASN A 237 32.26 4.07 -3.84
CA ASN A 237 32.46 5.49 -4.11
C ASN A 237 31.45 6.31 -3.31
N ILE A 238 31.77 7.57 -3.01
CA ILE A 238 30.93 8.52 -2.25
C ILE A 238 29.52 8.61 -2.84
N PHE A 239 29.36 8.52 -4.16
CA PHE A 239 28.02 8.61 -4.75
C PHE A 239 27.12 7.43 -4.36
N MET A 240 27.66 6.24 -4.02
CA MET A 240 26.85 5.06 -3.66
C MET A 240 26.01 5.27 -2.40
N THR A 241 26.38 6.24 -1.56
CA THR A 241 25.70 6.54 -0.30
C THR A 241 24.91 7.84 -0.32
N ARG A 242 24.77 8.51 -1.48
CA ARG A 242 24.11 9.82 -1.56
C ARG A 242 22.63 9.78 -1.26
N TRP A 243 21.92 8.70 -1.61
CA TRP A 243 20.53 8.49 -1.18
C TRP A 243 20.38 8.34 0.34
N ILE A 244 21.41 7.85 1.05
CA ILE A 244 21.42 7.78 2.52
C ILE A 244 21.83 9.14 3.11
N THR A 245 22.93 9.72 2.66
CA THR A 245 23.49 10.94 3.25
C THR A 245 22.68 12.21 2.92
N SER A 246 21.85 12.17 1.87
CA SER A 246 20.93 13.26 1.51
C SER A 246 19.50 13.02 2.00
N SER A 247 19.27 11.94 2.76
CA SER A 247 17.96 11.62 3.32
C SER A 247 17.58 12.54 4.47
N LEU A 248 16.29 12.66 4.71
CA LEU A 248 15.70 13.49 5.76
C LEU A 248 15.30 12.63 6.95
N ALA A 249 15.46 13.15 8.15
CA ALA A 249 14.94 12.50 9.36
C ALA A 249 13.42 12.35 9.28
N ILE A 250 12.93 11.19 9.66
CA ILE A 250 11.50 10.92 9.82
C ILE A 250 11.10 11.30 11.25
N ASP A 251 9.92 11.85 11.45
CA ASP A 251 9.39 12.09 12.80
C ASP A 251 9.08 10.75 13.49
N TYR A 252 9.41 10.61 14.77
CA TYR A 252 9.20 9.37 15.54
C TYR A 252 7.79 8.73 15.38
N PRO A 253 6.67 9.49 15.38
CA PRO A 253 5.34 8.92 15.18
C PRO A 253 5.12 8.25 13.82
N LYS A 254 5.99 8.51 12.83
CA LYS A 254 5.95 7.94 11.47
C LYS A 254 6.96 6.82 11.27
N TYR A 255 7.69 6.43 12.32
CA TYR A 255 8.62 5.30 12.25
C TYR A 255 7.88 4.02 11.91
N MET A 256 8.48 3.23 11.02
CA MET A 256 8.01 1.88 10.70
C MET A 256 8.69 0.87 11.61
N ASP A 257 8.02 -0.25 11.88
CA ASP A 257 8.65 -1.38 12.56
C ASP A 257 9.88 -1.89 11.79
N SER A 258 10.84 -2.45 12.53
CA SER A 258 12.05 -3.07 11.97
C SER A 258 11.76 -4.15 10.91
N SER A 259 10.58 -4.78 10.94
CA SER A 259 10.18 -5.77 9.94
C SER A 259 9.92 -5.21 8.55
N PHE A 260 9.86 -3.89 8.36
CA PHE A 260 9.80 -3.26 7.04
C PHE A 260 11.17 -3.03 6.41
N TYR A 261 12.24 -3.21 7.17
CA TYR A 261 13.59 -2.92 6.74
C TYR A 261 14.34 -4.20 6.37
N MET A 262 15.00 -4.16 5.21
CA MET A 262 15.63 -5.29 4.54
C MET A 262 17.13 -5.07 4.41
N ASP A 263 17.87 -6.16 4.27
CA ASP A 263 19.19 -6.09 3.68
C ASP A 263 19.08 -5.60 2.24
N TRP A 264 20.11 -4.95 1.75
CA TRP A 264 20.11 -4.42 0.41
C TRP A 264 21.48 -4.54 -0.24
N GLU A 265 21.47 -4.57 -1.57
CA GLU A 265 22.65 -4.30 -2.37
C GLU A 265 22.36 -3.20 -3.38
N MET A 266 23.39 -2.46 -3.75
CA MET A 266 23.39 -1.48 -4.81
C MET A 266 24.55 -1.80 -5.73
N HIS A 267 24.27 -1.87 -7.03
CA HIS A 267 25.30 -2.15 -8.04
C HIS A 267 25.15 -1.20 -9.20
N MET A 268 26.24 -0.49 -9.45
CA MET A 268 26.38 0.55 -10.44
C MET A 268 27.60 0.19 -11.30
N GLY A 269 27.40 -0.01 -12.60
CA GLY A 269 28.43 -0.51 -13.52
C GLY A 269 29.60 0.44 -13.74
N GLY A 270 30.64 0.01 -14.45
CA GLY A 270 31.82 0.82 -14.72
C GLY A 270 32.47 1.36 -13.46
N CYS A 271 32.63 2.68 -13.42
CA CYS A 271 33.29 3.38 -12.32
C CYS A 271 32.30 3.74 -11.19
N GLY A 272 31.13 3.09 -11.18
CA GLY A 272 30.10 3.22 -10.17
C GLY A 272 30.52 2.57 -8.85
N GLY A 273 30.22 1.28 -8.73
CA GLY A 273 30.61 0.51 -7.56
C GLY A 273 29.59 -0.54 -7.16
N PHE A 274 29.93 -1.26 -6.10
CA PHE A 274 29.11 -2.30 -5.52
C PHE A 274 29.14 -2.16 -4.00
N LEU A 275 27.97 -2.00 -3.40
CA LEU A 275 27.80 -1.75 -1.97
C LEU A 275 26.65 -2.57 -1.42
N THR A 276 26.84 -3.17 -0.25
CA THR A 276 25.79 -3.91 0.46
C THR A 276 25.49 -3.28 1.82
N SER A 277 24.34 -3.61 2.40
CA SER A 277 23.93 -3.17 3.74
C SER A 277 24.98 -3.48 4.82
N SER A 278 25.79 -4.53 4.65
CA SER A 278 26.79 -4.96 5.63
C SER A 278 27.92 -3.94 5.82
N ALA A 279 28.33 -3.22 4.78
CA ALA A 279 29.38 -2.20 4.88
C ALA A 279 28.96 -0.96 5.67
N LEU A 280 27.66 -0.63 5.68
CA LEU A 280 27.14 0.53 6.40
C LEU A 280 26.40 0.17 7.69
N ASN A 281 26.16 -1.13 7.92
CA ASN A 281 25.29 -1.63 8.98
C ASN A 281 23.89 -0.97 8.97
N THR A 282 23.37 -0.68 7.79
CA THR A 282 22.03 -0.08 7.61
C THR A 282 21.07 -1.10 7.00
N LYS A 283 19.78 -0.93 7.25
CA LYS A 283 18.72 -1.64 6.55
C LYS A 283 17.86 -0.64 5.79
N ALA A 284 17.19 -1.06 4.72
CA ALA A 284 16.40 -0.14 3.91
C ALA A 284 15.07 -0.75 3.45
N SER A 285 14.13 0.10 3.08
CA SER A 285 12.81 -0.27 2.58
C SER A 285 12.44 0.55 1.35
N LEU A 286 11.90 -0.10 0.33
CA LEU A 286 11.41 0.57 -0.88
C LEU A 286 9.92 0.88 -0.75
N GLY A 287 9.61 2.16 -0.84
CA GLY A 287 8.26 2.73 -0.90
C GLY A 287 7.82 2.92 -2.34
N LEU A 288 6.77 2.18 -2.72
CA LEU A 288 6.17 2.20 -4.04
C LEU A 288 5.10 3.31 -4.13
N PRO A 289 5.21 4.26 -5.08
CA PRO A 289 4.35 5.44 -5.11
C PRO A 289 2.94 5.12 -5.63
N PHE A 290 1.90 5.53 -4.91
CA PHE A 290 0.49 5.40 -5.34
C PHE A 290 -0.27 6.73 -5.20
N GLY A 291 -1.43 6.83 -5.86
CA GLY A 291 -2.31 8.01 -5.80
C GLY A 291 -2.19 8.94 -7.01
N LYS A 292 -2.71 10.16 -6.88
CA LYS A 292 -2.74 11.18 -7.95
C LYS A 292 -1.53 12.10 -7.83
N PHE A 293 -0.57 11.92 -8.72
CA PHE A 293 0.57 12.81 -8.87
C PHE A 293 0.20 13.96 -9.81
N LEU A 294 -0.25 15.08 -9.25
CA LEU A 294 -0.47 16.31 -10.01
C LEU A 294 0.89 16.98 -10.24
N ASP A 295 1.69 16.53 -11.19
CA ASP A 295 2.97 17.17 -11.58
C ASP A 295 4.08 17.12 -10.49
N LEU A 296 5.23 16.54 -10.82
CA LEU A 296 6.41 16.47 -9.93
C LEU A 296 6.88 17.85 -9.47
N SER A 297 6.62 18.90 -10.27
CA SER A 297 6.93 20.28 -9.91
C SER A 297 6.07 20.84 -8.77
N SER A 298 4.97 20.16 -8.42
CA SER A 298 4.06 20.53 -7.34
C SER A 298 4.32 19.80 -6.01
N LEU A 299 5.23 18.81 -6.01
CA LEU A 299 5.67 18.18 -4.76
C LEU A 299 6.22 19.27 -3.82
N PRO A 300 5.95 19.18 -2.50
CA PRO A 300 6.44 20.18 -1.56
C PRO A 300 7.94 20.37 -1.73
N LYS A 301 8.33 21.55 -2.25
CA LYS A 301 9.73 21.95 -2.26
C LYS A 301 10.18 21.95 -0.81
N LEU A 302 11.15 21.08 -0.51
CA LEU A 302 11.64 20.90 0.84
C LEU A 302 12.08 22.25 1.41
N PRO A 303 11.69 22.57 2.65
CA PRO A 303 12.10 23.83 3.29
C PRO A 303 13.63 23.87 3.33
N GLY A 304 14.21 24.81 2.58
CA GLY A 304 15.66 24.98 2.43
C GLY A 304 16.17 25.08 0.98
N SER A 305 15.35 24.88 -0.04
CA SER A 305 15.73 25.16 -1.44
C SER A 305 15.46 26.62 -1.83
N SER A 306 16.04 27.57 -1.08
CA SER A 306 16.19 28.93 -1.62
C SER A 306 17.29 28.90 -2.67
N SER A 307 16.90 28.93 -3.94
CA SER A 307 17.79 29.28 -5.04
C SER A 307 18.21 30.74 -4.89
N SER A 308 19.30 30.99 -4.17
CA SER A 308 20.06 32.22 -4.31
C SER A 308 21.31 31.91 -5.13
N ASN A 309 21.19 32.06 -6.45
CA ASN A 309 22.36 32.50 -7.22
C ASN A 309 22.77 33.87 -6.65
N PRO A 310 24.08 34.09 -6.46
CA PRO A 310 24.66 35.18 -7.20
C PRO A 310 26.03 34.86 -7.80
N HIS A 311 26.16 35.29 -9.06
CA HIS A 311 27.33 35.93 -9.65
C HIS A 311 28.72 35.26 -9.58
N THR A 312 29.12 34.78 -10.76
CA THR A 312 30.30 35.27 -11.52
C THR A 312 31.23 36.26 -10.80
N GLY A 313 32.44 35.83 -10.47
CA GLY A 313 33.58 36.65 -10.05
C GLY A 313 34.85 35.81 -9.85
N PRO A 314 36.07 36.33 -10.07
CA PRO A 314 37.06 35.69 -10.93
C PRO A 314 38.05 34.73 -10.26
N ARG A 315 38.56 33.82 -11.11
CA ARG A 315 39.79 33.03 -10.96
C ARG A 315 40.96 33.90 -10.46
N THR A 316 41.53 33.51 -9.33
CA THR A 316 42.93 33.82 -8.98
C THR A 316 43.66 32.50 -8.71
N THR A 317 44.57 32.18 -9.62
CA THR A 317 45.72 31.31 -9.41
C THR A 317 46.57 31.83 -8.26
N LEU A 318 47.06 30.94 -7.41
CA LEU A 318 48.31 31.13 -6.66
C LEU A 318 48.91 29.75 -6.34
N HIS A 319 50.25 29.76 -6.35
CA HIS A 319 51.22 28.66 -6.37
C HIS A 319 51.06 27.58 -5.31
#